data_AF-A0A835G0B2-F1
#
_entry.id   AF-A0A835G0B2-F1
#
_cell.length_a   1.000
_cell.length_b   1.000
_cell.length_c   1.000
_cell.angle_alpha   90.00
_cell.angle_beta   90.00
_cell.angle_gamma   90.00
#
_symmetry.space_group_name_H-M   'P 1'
#
loop_
_entity.id
_entity.type
_entity.pdbx_description
1 polymer ?
#
loop_
_entity_poly.entity_id
_entity_poly.type
_entity_poly.pdbx_seq_one_letter_code
_entity_poly.pdbx_strand_id
1 'polypeptide(L)'
;MDDSVIFAVGRDNPKMVAPEKCRYDVGIPVVSTFYDSKDVNIGSLFSGELFKPKISFATEAGKTIPDSSEVTNTPAKQPIEDEATAYQQIFIDQIASEAKLLQQQTHLFASITIAQAILESDWGRSDLAIEANNLFGIKGSYNDESSIMPTDEFIDGERITIDDSFKKYGTIQESMADHIEFLKGGTYDAIGTSKNYKEAAIALQNGGYATDPDYAAKLIELIEEFKLNKYDS
;
A
#
# COMPACT_ATOMS: atom_id res chain seq x y z
N MET A 1 27.39 -16.20 5.14
CA MET A 1 27.57 -14.78 4.78
C MET A 1 26.17 -14.29 4.52
N ASP A 2 25.72 -13.30 5.27
CA ASP A 2 24.34 -12.84 5.17
C ASP A 2 24.23 -11.80 4.05
N ASP A 3 23.40 -12.09 3.04
CA ASP A 3 23.08 -11.15 1.96
C ASP A 3 22.06 -10.12 2.48
N SER A 4 22.53 -9.21 3.33
CA SER A 4 21.74 -8.12 3.88
C SER A 4 21.36 -7.11 2.78
N VAL A 5 20.13 -7.21 2.28
CA VAL A 5 19.55 -6.30 1.28
C VAL A 5 19.44 -4.88 1.85
N ILE A 6 20.26 -3.97 1.36
CA ILE A 6 20.24 -2.55 1.75
C ILE A 6 19.18 -1.83 0.91
N PHE A 7 18.06 -1.47 1.52
CA PHE A 7 17.14 -0.47 0.96
C PHE A 7 17.68 0.95 1.19
N ALA A 8 17.62 1.79 0.15
CA ALA A 8 18.04 3.19 0.21
C ALA A 8 16.93 4.11 -0.32
N VAL A 9 16.56 5.12 0.47
CA VAL A 9 15.54 6.15 0.19
C VAL A 9 16.01 7.48 0.81
N GLY A 10 15.66 8.66 0.28
CA GLY A 10 16.15 9.93 0.85
C GLY A 10 15.73 11.27 0.20
N ARG A 11 16.24 12.44 0.72
CA ARG A 11 16.16 13.86 0.22
C ARG A 11 17.36 14.78 0.62
N ASP A 12 17.90 15.77 -0.16
CA ASP A 12 18.99 15.71 -1.21
C ASP A 12 20.36 16.32 -0.82
N ASN A 13 21.43 15.89 -1.52
CA ASN A 13 22.77 16.48 -1.45
C ASN A 13 23.38 16.73 -2.85
N PRO A 14 23.37 17.98 -3.35
CA PRO A 14 23.86 18.35 -4.69
C PRO A 14 25.39 18.38 -4.84
N LYS A 15 26.12 17.59 -4.03
CA LYS A 15 27.58 17.40 -4.13
C LYS A 15 28.00 15.94 -4.39
N MET A 16 27.06 15.02 -4.54
CA MET A 16 27.35 13.67 -5.05
C MET A 16 26.95 13.56 -6.52
N VAL A 17 27.94 13.39 -7.40
CA VAL A 17 27.69 12.96 -8.78
C VAL A 17 27.65 11.43 -8.77
N ALA A 18 26.48 10.85 -8.98
CA ALA A 18 26.34 9.41 -9.17
C ALA A 18 27.11 8.96 -10.43
N PRO A 19 27.71 7.75 -10.45
CA PRO A 19 28.33 7.20 -11.65
C PRO A 19 27.29 7.09 -12.78
N GLU A 20 27.71 7.33 -14.03
CA GLU A 20 26.82 7.64 -15.17
C GLU A 20 25.73 6.59 -15.46
N LYS A 21 25.86 5.36 -14.97
CA LYS A 21 24.90 4.26 -15.19
C LYS A 21 23.67 4.28 -14.28
N CYS A 22 23.59 5.21 -13.31
CA CYS A 22 22.47 5.30 -12.35
C CYS A 22 21.60 6.54 -12.54
N ARG A 23 21.43 7.03 -13.77
CA ARG A 23 20.55 8.16 -14.10
C ARG A 23 19.27 7.70 -14.79
N TYR A 24 18.15 7.80 -14.08
CA TYR A 24 16.84 8.10 -14.67
C TYR A 24 16.43 9.51 -14.21
N ASP A 25 15.96 10.33 -15.14
CA ASP A 25 15.92 11.79 -14.96
C ASP A 25 14.53 12.29 -14.53
N VAL A 26 14.30 12.33 -13.21
CA VAL A 26 13.13 12.97 -12.59
C VAL A 26 13.60 13.77 -11.36
N GLY A 27 13.70 15.09 -11.51
CA GLY A 27 14.40 15.97 -10.58
C GLY A 27 13.66 16.28 -9.27
N ILE A 28 13.56 15.31 -8.35
CA ILE A 28 13.10 15.50 -6.96
C ILE A 28 14.15 14.94 -5.97
N PRO A 29 14.43 15.63 -4.84
CA PRO A 29 15.61 15.41 -3.96
C PRO A 29 15.86 14.01 -3.28
N VAL A 30 17.15 13.55 -3.15
CA VAL A 30 17.77 12.20 -2.79
C VAL A 30 18.41 11.69 -1.40
N VAL A 31 18.98 12.43 -0.40
CA VAL A 31 19.83 11.84 0.72
C VAL A 31 19.18 10.91 1.75
N SER A 32 19.84 9.78 2.03
CA SER A 32 19.54 8.82 3.10
C SER A 32 20.32 9.03 4.41
N THR A 33 19.73 8.63 5.54
CA THR A 33 20.47 8.27 6.77
C THR A 33 20.40 6.75 6.98
N PHE A 34 21.52 6.14 7.38
CA PHE A 34 21.62 4.69 7.56
C PHE A 34 21.65 4.32 9.05
N TYR A 35 21.03 3.20 9.40
CA TYR A 35 21.02 2.59 10.74
C TYR A 35 21.43 1.12 10.66
N ASP A 36 22.07 0.57 11.70
CA ASP A 36 22.32 -0.89 11.79
C ASP A 36 21.02 -1.61 12.18
N SER A 37 20.73 -2.69 11.45
CA SER A 37 19.71 -3.71 11.75
C SER A 37 19.53 -4.08 13.24
N LYS A 38 20.59 -4.02 14.05
CA LYS A 38 20.59 -4.44 15.46
C LYS A 38 20.14 -3.36 16.43
N ASP A 39 20.16 -2.09 16.01
CA ASP A 39 19.75 -0.95 16.83
C ASP A 39 18.30 -0.49 16.54
N VAL A 40 17.64 -1.08 15.53
CA VAL A 40 16.27 -0.73 15.13
C VAL A 40 15.24 -1.57 15.89
N ASN A 41 14.66 -1.00 16.95
CA ASN A 41 13.38 -1.48 17.46
C ASN A 41 12.24 -0.92 16.58
N ILE A 42 11.62 -1.79 15.78
CA ILE A 42 10.58 -1.43 14.81
C ILE A 42 9.41 -0.67 15.46
N GLY A 43 9.06 -0.98 16.72
CA GLY A 43 8.00 -0.29 17.46
C GLY A 43 8.32 1.17 17.82
N SER A 44 9.60 1.58 17.83
CA SER A 44 10.00 2.95 18.16
C SER A 44 10.04 3.92 16.96
N LEU A 45 9.94 3.40 15.73
CA LEU A 45 9.85 4.23 14.53
C LEU A 45 8.56 5.06 14.46
N PHE A 46 7.51 4.64 15.18
CA PHE A 46 6.19 5.27 15.19
C PHE A 46 5.91 6.12 16.45
N SER A 47 6.84 6.20 17.42
CA SER A 47 6.64 6.92 18.69
C SER A 47 7.31 8.30 18.77
N GLY A 48 8.09 8.71 17.77
CA GLY A 48 8.62 10.07 17.62
C GLY A 48 9.77 10.48 18.55
N GLU A 49 10.28 9.60 19.42
CA GLU A 49 11.39 9.93 20.32
C GLU A 49 12.75 9.94 19.60
N LEU A 50 13.27 11.14 19.32
CA LEU A 50 14.51 11.33 18.58
C LEU A 50 15.76 11.02 19.43
N PHE A 51 16.25 9.77 19.33
CA PHE A 51 17.44 9.31 20.06
C PHE A 51 18.71 10.09 19.64
N LYS A 52 19.47 10.62 20.60
CA LYS A 52 20.65 11.48 20.33
C LYS A 52 21.95 10.66 20.33
N PRO A 53 22.62 10.45 19.18
CA PRO A 53 23.89 9.73 19.16
C PRO A 53 25.05 10.56 19.73
N LYS A 54 25.90 9.92 20.53
CA LYS A 54 27.25 10.44 20.84
C LYS A 54 28.22 9.94 19.77
N ILE A 55 28.78 10.84 18.98
CA ILE A 55 29.84 10.50 18.01
C ILE A 55 31.20 10.81 18.62
N SER A 56 32.09 9.81 18.62
CA SER A 56 33.53 9.97 18.87
C SER A 56 34.28 9.42 17.66
N PHE A 57 35.00 10.26 16.94
CA PHE A 57 35.75 9.85 15.76
C PHE A 57 37.10 9.23 16.15
N ALA A 58 37.42 8.08 15.54
CA ALA A 58 38.77 7.56 15.44
C ALA A 58 39.08 7.34 13.95
N THR A 59 40.12 8.01 13.45
CA THR A 59 40.58 7.90 12.06
C THR A 59 41.83 7.04 11.99
N GLU A 60 41.83 6.01 11.17
CA GLU A 60 43.06 5.36 10.70
C GLU A 60 43.01 5.25 9.17
N ALA A 61 44.16 5.37 8.52
CA ALA A 61 44.25 5.62 7.09
C ALA A 61 45.17 4.61 6.39
N GLY A 62 44.82 4.25 5.16
CA GLY A 62 45.70 3.55 4.24
C GLY A 62 45.36 2.07 4.01
N LYS A 63 44.55 1.80 2.98
CA LYS A 63 44.63 0.55 2.23
C LYS A 63 44.32 0.81 0.76
N THR A 64 45.11 0.23 -0.13
CA THR A 64 45.04 0.46 -1.58
C THR A 64 44.01 -0.45 -2.26
N ILE A 65 43.46 0.04 -3.37
CA ILE A 65 42.46 -0.68 -4.19
C ILE A 65 43.21 -1.54 -5.24
N PRO A 66 42.88 -2.83 -5.39
CA PRO A 66 43.41 -3.69 -6.47
C PRO A 66 42.65 -3.50 -7.81
N ASP A 67 43.26 -4.00 -8.89
CA ASP A 67 42.90 -3.71 -10.28
C ASP A 67 41.56 -4.32 -10.77
N SER A 68 40.97 -3.75 -11.82
CA SER A 68 39.62 -4.05 -12.31
C SER A 68 39.62 -4.93 -13.56
N SER A 69 39.80 -6.25 -13.41
CA SER A 69 39.87 -7.15 -14.57
C SER A 69 39.36 -8.59 -14.38
N GLU A 70 38.31 -8.84 -13.57
CA GLU A 70 37.48 -10.05 -13.74
C GLU A 70 36.11 -9.98 -13.01
N VAL A 71 35.02 -9.89 -13.78
CA VAL A 71 33.69 -10.41 -13.40
C VAL A 71 33.09 -11.06 -14.65
N THR A 72 32.66 -12.31 -14.53
CA THR A 72 32.28 -13.19 -15.64
C THR A 72 30.78 -13.08 -16.00
N ASN A 73 30.40 -13.70 -17.13
CA ASN A 73 29.03 -13.67 -17.64
C ASN A 73 28.01 -14.29 -16.67
N THR A 74 27.14 -13.47 -16.10
CA THR A 74 25.88 -13.93 -15.47
C THR A 74 24.79 -14.05 -16.55
N PRO A 75 24.05 -15.17 -16.65
CA PRO A 75 22.90 -15.27 -17.56
C PRO A 75 21.82 -14.25 -17.21
N ALA A 76 21.16 -13.68 -18.22
CA ALA A 76 20.04 -12.77 -18.00
C ALA A 76 18.86 -13.51 -17.33
N LYS A 77 18.50 -13.12 -16.11
CA LYS A 77 17.33 -13.64 -15.39
C LYS A 77 16.09 -13.41 -16.26
N GLN A 78 15.33 -14.46 -16.52
CA GLN A 78 14.03 -14.36 -17.19
C GLN A 78 13.04 -13.54 -16.34
N PRO A 79 11.93 -13.01 -16.91
CA PRO A 79 10.90 -12.31 -16.15
C PRO A 79 10.42 -13.12 -14.93
N ILE A 80 10.11 -12.42 -13.84
CA ILE A 80 9.57 -13.01 -12.62
C ILE A 80 8.06 -12.73 -12.64
N GLU A 81 7.28 -13.71 -13.09
CA GLU A 81 5.83 -13.53 -13.37
C GLU A 81 4.93 -13.89 -12.17
N ASP A 82 5.49 -14.02 -10.96
CA ASP A 82 4.82 -14.70 -9.82
C ASP A 82 5.12 -14.08 -8.42
N GLU A 83 5.85 -12.94 -8.36
CA GLU A 83 6.16 -12.22 -7.11
C GLU A 83 5.58 -10.80 -7.11
N ALA A 84 4.80 -10.47 -6.08
CA ALA A 84 4.37 -9.10 -5.79
C ALA A 84 5.58 -8.19 -5.58
N THR A 85 5.52 -6.94 -6.04
CA THR A 85 6.58 -5.97 -5.72
C THR A 85 6.63 -5.73 -4.21
N ALA A 86 7.81 -5.38 -3.69
CA ALA A 86 8.01 -5.11 -2.27
C ALA A 86 7.02 -4.07 -1.71
N TYR A 87 6.61 -3.09 -2.52
CA TYR A 87 5.59 -2.12 -2.15
C TYR A 87 4.19 -2.73 -1.99
N GLN A 88 3.75 -3.53 -2.96
CA GLN A 88 2.46 -4.22 -2.93
C GLN A 88 2.34 -5.15 -1.72
N GLN A 89 3.41 -5.89 -1.40
CA GLN A 89 3.45 -6.78 -0.23
C GLN A 89 3.42 -5.97 1.09
N ILE A 90 4.12 -4.83 1.18
CA ILE A 90 4.06 -3.93 2.34
C ILE A 90 2.62 -3.42 2.57
N PHE A 91 1.92 -2.97 1.52
CA PHE A 91 0.54 -2.50 1.65
C PHE A 91 -0.40 -3.64 2.11
N ILE A 92 -0.28 -4.83 1.52
CA ILE A 92 -1.05 -6.01 1.94
C ILE A 92 -0.81 -6.32 3.43
N ASP A 93 0.45 -6.41 3.87
CA ASP A 93 0.77 -6.77 5.25
C ASP A 93 0.36 -5.68 6.27
N GLN A 94 0.32 -4.41 5.86
CA GLN A 94 -0.18 -3.30 6.67
C GLN A 94 -1.67 -3.44 7.00
N ILE A 95 -2.51 -3.91 6.06
CA ILE A 95 -3.96 -4.00 6.24
C ILE A 95 -4.48 -5.41 6.56
N ALA A 96 -3.72 -6.46 6.24
CA ALA A 96 -4.17 -7.85 6.39
C ALA A 96 -4.57 -8.23 7.82
N SER A 97 -3.89 -7.69 8.83
CA SER A 97 -4.23 -7.96 10.24
C SER A 97 -5.61 -7.44 10.61
N GLU A 98 -5.97 -6.23 10.16
CA GLU A 98 -7.28 -5.63 10.41
C GLU A 98 -8.37 -6.30 9.58
N ALA A 99 -8.10 -6.60 8.31
CA ALA A 99 -9.03 -7.33 7.44
C ALA A 99 -9.46 -8.68 8.05
N LYS A 100 -8.55 -9.39 8.73
CA LYS A 100 -8.86 -10.63 9.45
C LYS A 100 -9.69 -10.42 10.72
N LEU A 101 -9.47 -9.33 11.46
CA LEU A 101 -10.30 -8.98 12.63
C LEU A 101 -11.72 -8.61 12.18
N LEU A 102 -11.85 -7.83 11.11
CA LEU A 102 -13.14 -7.45 10.53
C LEU A 102 -13.89 -8.64 9.92
N GLN A 103 -13.18 -9.62 9.32
CA GLN A 103 -13.80 -10.90 8.94
C GLN A 103 -14.37 -11.64 10.16
N GLN A 104 -13.65 -11.69 11.29
CA GLN A 104 -14.16 -12.37 12.50
C GLN A 104 -15.37 -11.67 13.14
N GLN A 105 -15.52 -10.36 12.93
CA GLN A 105 -16.65 -9.56 13.39
C GLN A 105 -17.84 -9.55 12.41
N THR A 106 -17.67 -10.11 11.21
CA THR A 106 -18.66 -10.06 10.13
C THR A 106 -18.70 -11.38 9.34
N HIS A 107 -19.17 -11.34 8.10
CA HIS A 107 -19.10 -12.43 7.13
C HIS A 107 -18.51 -11.96 5.78
N LEU A 108 -17.78 -10.83 5.77
CA LEU A 108 -16.98 -10.40 4.61
C LEU A 108 -15.60 -11.07 4.67
N PHE A 109 -15.18 -11.73 3.59
CA PHE A 109 -13.86 -12.36 3.50
C PHE A 109 -12.74 -11.34 3.56
N ALA A 110 -11.68 -11.62 4.33
CA ALA A 110 -10.52 -10.75 4.46
C ALA A 110 -9.84 -10.49 3.11
N SER A 111 -9.81 -11.49 2.24
CA SER A 111 -9.34 -11.37 0.85
C SER A 111 -10.13 -10.34 0.04
N ILE A 112 -11.44 -10.22 0.24
CA ILE A 112 -12.30 -9.20 -0.38
C ILE A 112 -11.97 -7.82 0.17
N THR A 113 -11.89 -7.66 1.50
CA THR A 113 -11.54 -6.36 2.12
C THR A 113 -10.18 -5.86 1.61
N ILE A 114 -9.18 -6.75 1.48
CA ILE A 114 -7.85 -6.42 0.97
C ILE A 114 -7.90 -6.09 -0.53
N ALA A 115 -8.63 -6.86 -1.34
CA ALA A 115 -8.75 -6.60 -2.78
C ALA A 115 -9.50 -5.31 -3.10
N GLN A 116 -10.56 -4.99 -2.35
CA GLN A 116 -11.25 -3.70 -2.44
C GLN A 116 -10.29 -2.58 -2.03
N ALA A 117 -9.62 -2.69 -0.88
CA ALA A 117 -8.64 -1.68 -0.44
C ALA A 117 -7.54 -1.44 -1.49
N ILE A 118 -7.03 -2.49 -2.15
CA ILE A 118 -6.07 -2.38 -3.26
C ILE A 118 -6.66 -1.58 -4.43
N LEU A 119 -7.87 -1.93 -4.86
CA LEU A 119 -8.51 -1.40 -6.06
C LEU A 119 -8.97 0.06 -5.88
N GLU A 120 -9.66 0.37 -4.78
CA GLU A 120 -10.25 1.69 -4.55
C GLU A 120 -9.19 2.77 -4.18
N SER A 121 -8.02 2.37 -3.66
CA SER A 121 -6.97 3.30 -3.20
C SER A 121 -5.70 3.36 -4.06
N ASP A 122 -5.66 2.61 -5.18
CA ASP A 122 -4.43 2.31 -5.93
C ASP A 122 -3.27 1.89 -5.01
N TRP A 123 -3.45 0.80 -4.27
CA TRP A 123 -2.46 0.27 -3.31
C TRP A 123 -2.09 1.26 -2.17
N GLY A 124 -2.99 2.17 -1.80
CA GLY A 124 -2.75 3.22 -0.82
C GLY A 124 -2.00 4.43 -1.37
N ARG A 125 -1.99 4.63 -2.70
CA ARG A 125 -1.29 5.73 -3.38
C ARG A 125 -2.19 6.87 -3.84
N SER A 126 -3.51 6.70 -3.82
CA SER A 126 -4.43 7.81 -4.16
C SER A 126 -4.26 8.95 -3.16
N ASP A 127 -4.38 10.20 -3.62
CA ASP A 127 -4.22 11.38 -2.75
C ASP A 127 -5.21 11.32 -1.57
N LEU A 128 -6.42 10.78 -1.79
CA LEU A 128 -7.43 10.55 -0.75
C LEU A 128 -6.98 9.53 0.31
N ALA A 129 -6.32 8.44 -0.09
CA ALA A 129 -5.75 7.48 0.85
C ALA A 129 -4.59 8.10 1.65
N ILE A 130 -3.77 8.93 1.03
CA ILE A 130 -2.58 9.57 1.64
C ILE A 130 -2.96 10.71 2.60
N GLU A 131 -3.88 11.61 2.21
CA GLU A 131 -4.20 12.82 2.99
C GLU A 131 -5.34 12.64 4.00
N ALA A 132 -6.20 11.64 3.80
CA ALA A 132 -7.40 11.40 4.60
C ALA A 132 -7.50 9.99 5.21
N ASN A 133 -6.49 9.12 5.01
CA ASN A 133 -6.49 7.70 5.37
C ASN A 133 -7.67 6.89 4.77
N ASN A 134 -8.37 7.43 3.77
CA ASN A 134 -9.63 6.88 3.26
C ASN A 134 -9.35 5.94 2.08
N LEU A 135 -9.32 4.63 2.35
CA LEU A 135 -8.97 3.62 1.35
C LEU A 135 -10.12 3.26 0.40
N PHE A 136 -11.36 3.67 0.67
CA PHE A 136 -12.56 3.16 0.00
C PHE A 136 -13.47 4.24 -0.61
N GLY A 137 -12.95 5.47 -0.78
CA GLY A 137 -13.69 6.56 -1.43
C GLY A 137 -14.95 7.03 -0.66
N ILE A 138 -15.05 6.77 0.64
CA ILE A 138 -16.31 6.98 1.38
C ILE A 138 -16.57 8.48 1.56
N LYS A 139 -17.74 8.94 1.09
CA LYS A 139 -18.16 10.34 1.12
C LYS A 139 -18.74 10.76 2.47
N GLY A 140 -18.73 12.07 2.75
CA GLY A 140 -19.22 12.70 3.98
C GLY A 140 -18.11 13.15 4.93
N SER A 141 -18.36 13.03 6.24
CA SER A 141 -17.41 13.31 7.33
C SER A 141 -17.36 12.16 8.34
N TYR A 142 -16.27 12.09 9.11
CA TYR A 142 -16.03 11.14 10.19
C TYR A 142 -15.46 11.88 11.39
N ASN A 143 -16.13 11.79 12.55
CA ASN A 143 -15.81 12.61 13.73
C ASN A 143 -15.67 14.13 13.43
N ASP A 144 -16.58 14.64 12.60
CA ASP A 144 -16.60 16.00 12.02
C ASP A 144 -15.41 16.37 11.10
N GLU A 145 -14.44 15.48 10.86
CA GLU A 145 -13.40 15.67 9.85
C GLU A 145 -13.82 15.18 8.44
N SER A 146 -13.39 15.92 7.42
CA SER A 146 -13.49 15.54 6.01
C SER A 146 -12.32 16.13 5.20
N SER A 147 -12.12 15.65 3.98
CA SER A 147 -11.29 16.27 2.96
C SER A 147 -12.14 16.61 1.73
N ILE A 148 -11.94 17.78 1.14
CA ILE A 148 -12.61 18.17 -0.11
C ILE A 148 -11.63 17.87 -1.25
N MET A 149 -12.05 17.02 -2.20
CA MET A 149 -11.20 16.56 -3.29
C MET A 149 -11.99 16.47 -4.61
N PRO A 150 -11.32 16.70 -5.76
CA PRO A 150 -11.93 16.49 -7.06
C PRO A 150 -12.20 14.99 -7.29
N THR A 151 -13.41 14.67 -7.74
CA THR A 151 -13.86 13.32 -8.12
C THR A 151 -14.60 13.37 -9.45
N ASP A 152 -14.54 12.28 -10.21
CA ASP A 152 -15.21 12.15 -11.50
C ASP A 152 -16.55 11.42 -11.35
N GLU A 153 -17.64 12.17 -11.45
CA GLU A 153 -19.01 11.66 -11.41
C GLU A 153 -19.59 11.45 -12.81
N PHE A 154 -20.54 10.52 -12.94
CA PHE A 154 -21.33 10.37 -14.16
C PHE A 154 -22.74 10.95 -13.95
N ILE A 155 -22.98 12.15 -14.51
CA ILE A 155 -24.29 12.81 -14.45
C ILE A 155 -24.89 12.81 -15.87
N ASP A 156 -26.14 12.33 -15.98
CA ASP A 156 -26.88 12.15 -17.24
C ASP A 156 -26.12 11.36 -18.35
N GLY A 157 -25.09 10.60 -17.95
CA GLY A 157 -24.23 9.80 -18.84
C GLY A 157 -22.91 10.48 -19.24
N GLU A 158 -22.70 11.75 -18.86
CA GLU A 158 -21.43 12.46 -19.08
C GLU A 158 -20.55 12.40 -17.82
N ARG A 159 -19.24 12.14 -18.02
CA ARG A 159 -18.23 12.19 -16.94
C ARG A 159 -17.85 13.65 -16.69
N ILE A 160 -18.08 14.13 -15.47
CA ILE A 160 -17.70 15.48 -15.03
C ILE A 160 -16.86 15.41 -13.76
N THR A 161 -15.86 16.27 -13.64
CA THR A 161 -15.09 16.42 -12.40
C THR A 161 -15.77 17.46 -11.50
N ILE A 162 -16.04 17.11 -10.25
CA ILE A 162 -16.58 18.01 -9.21
C ILE A 162 -15.75 17.91 -7.93
N ASP A 163 -15.71 18.96 -7.12
CA ASP A 163 -15.23 18.87 -5.74
C ASP A 163 -16.32 18.21 -4.87
N ASP A 164 -15.97 17.13 -4.16
CA ASP A 164 -16.87 16.45 -3.22
C ASP A 164 -16.18 16.25 -1.86
N SER A 165 -16.97 16.03 -0.81
CA SER A 165 -16.50 15.83 0.57
C SER A 165 -16.33 14.34 0.86
N PHE A 166 -15.10 13.94 1.16
CA PHE A 166 -14.75 12.58 1.56
C PHE A 166 -14.44 12.51 3.06
N LYS A 167 -14.82 11.39 3.69
CA LYS A 167 -14.50 11.12 5.09
C LYS A 167 -12.99 11.16 5.29
N LYS A 168 -12.57 11.73 6.43
CA LYS A 168 -11.19 11.74 6.87
C LYS A 168 -11.07 11.00 8.20
N TYR A 169 -10.13 10.06 8.24
CA TYR A 169 -9.90 9.20 9.39
C TYR A 169 -8.54 9.50 10.02
N GLY A 170 -8.39 9.26 11.32
CA GLY A 170 -7.09 9.36 11.99
C GLY A 170 -6.12 8.24 11.58
N THR A 171 -6.67 7.10 11.17
CA THR A 171 -5.97 5.87 10.80
C THR A 171 -6.66 5.14 9.65
N ILE A 172 -5.89 4.31 8.93
CA ILE A 172 -6.43 3.40 7.91
C ILE A 172 -7.40 2.36 8.51
N GLN A 173 -7.15 1.92 9.75
CA GLN A 173 -8.00 0.96 10.47
C GLN A 173 -9.42 1.50 10.68
N GLU A 174 -9.58 2.79 11.00
CA GLU A 174 -10.89 3.45 11.07
C GLU A 174 -11.60 3.48 9.71
N SER A 175 -10.88 3.69 8.60
CA SER A 175 -11.45 3.61 7.25
C SER A 175 -11.94 2.19 6.91
N MET A 176 -11.20 1.15 7.32
CA MET A 176 -11.61 -0.24 7.15
C MET A 176 -12.82 -0.61 8.02
N ALA A 177 -12.90 -0.10 9.25
CA ALA A 177 -14.07 -0.32 10.11
C ALA A 177 -15.32 0.40 9.59
N ASP A 178 -15.18 1.64 9.10
CA ASP A 178 -16.29 2.44 8.54
C ASP A 178 -16.78 1.90 7.18
N HIS A 179 -15.89 1.31 6.36
CA HIS A 179 -16.25 0.54 5.16
C HIS A 179 -17.16 -0.65 5.47
N ILE A 180 -16.86 -1.37 6.55
CA ILE A 180 -17.67 -2.49 7.02
C ILE A 180 -19.06 -2.04 7.49
N GLU A 181 -19.18 -0.90 8.19
CA GLU A 181 -20.48 -0.34 8.56
C GLU A 181 -21.26 0.20 7.34
N PHE A 182 -20.57 0.78 6.35
CA PHE A 182 -21.17 1.16 5.06
C PHE A 182 -21.76 -0.05 4.33
N LEU A 183 -21.03 -1.18 4.29
CA LEU A 183 -21.54 -2.44 3.73
C LEU A 183 -22.74 -3.01 4.51
N LYS A 184 -22.79 -2.86 5.84
CA LYS A 184 -23.97 -3.25 6.64
C LYS A 184 -25.20 -2.38 6.39
N GLY A 185 -25.03 -1.17 5.87
CA GLY A 185 -26.12 -0.24 5.53
C GLY A 185 -26.67 -0.38 4.10
N GLY A 186 -26.01 -1.16 3.23
CA GLY A 186 -26.40 -1.34 1.83
C GLY A 186 -27.25 -2.59 1.56
N THR A 187 -27.45 -2.93 0.28
CA THR A 187 -28.23 -4.11 -0.17
C THR A 187 -27.42 -5.42 -0.16
N TYR A 188 -26.32 -5.45 0.60
CA TYR A 188 -25.25 -6.43 0.47
C TYR A 188 -25.44 -7.71 1.32
N ASP A 189 -26.63 -7.96 1.86
CA ASP A 189 -26.98 -9.13 2.69
C ASP A 189 -26.49 -10.47 2.12
N ALA A 190 -26.48 -10.59 0.78
CA ALA A 190 -26.02 -11.79 0.07
C ALA A 190 -24.55 -12.15 0.34
N ILE A 191 -23.69 -11.16 0.64
CA ILE A 191 -22.29 -11.40 1.04
C ILE A 191 -22.25 -12.35 2.24
N GLY A 192 -23.10 -12.12 3.25
CA GLY A 192 -23.15 -12.93 4.47
C GLY A 192 -23.61 -14.38 4.28
N THR A 193 -24.02 -14.75 3.06
CA THR A 193 -24.38 -16.12 2.67
C THR A 193 -23.37 -16.78 1.71
N SER A 194 -22.32 -16.04 1.32
CA SER A 194 -21.32 -16.47 0.34
C SER A 194 -20.33 -17.47 0.93
N LYS A 195 -20.04 -18.56 0.21
CA LYS A 195 -19.19 -19.66 0.71
C LYS A 195 -17.70 -19.47 0.44
N ASN A 196 -17.35 -18.45 -0.35
CA ASN A 196 -16.01 -18.13 -0.81
C ASN A 196 -15.99 -16.70 -1.36
N TYR A 197 -14.78 -16.16 -1.56
CA TYR A 197 -14.59 -14.82 -2.10
C TYR A 197 -15.19 -14.62 -3.50
N LYS A 198 -15.29 -15.65 -4.36
CA LYS A 198 -15.89 -15.51 -5.70
C LYS A 198 -17.41 -15.28 -5.61
N GLU A 199 -18.10 -16.02 -4.74
CA GLU A 199 -19.51 -15.77 -4.40
C GLU A 199 -19.69 -14.35 -3.81
N ALA A 200 -18.78 -13.91 -2.93
CA ALA A 200 -18.86 -12.58 -2.31
C ALA A 200 -18.60 -11.41 -3.28
N ALA A 201 -17.64 -11.54 -4.19
CA ALA A 201 -17.37 -10.55 -5.24
C ALA A 201 -18.58 -10.40 -6.19
N ILE A 202 -19.19 -11.52 -6.57
CA ILE A 202 -20.44 -11.53 -7.37
C ILE A 202 -21.60 -10.91 -6.58
N ALA A 203 -21.68 -11.13 -5.26
CA ALA A 203 -22.68 -10.50 -4.40
C ALA A 203 -22.49 -8.97 -4.30
N LEU A 204 -21.26 -8.47 -4.16
CA LEU A 204 -20.94 -7.03 -4.21
C LEU A 204 -21.41 -6.38 -5.51
N GLN A 205 -21.09 -6.98 -6.65
CA GLN A 205 -21.49 -6.44 -7.95
C GLN A 205 -23.01 -6.49 -8.16
N ASN A 206 -23.68 -7.59 -7.79
CA ASN A 206 -25.14 -7.68 -7.87
C ASN A 206 -25.87 -6.74 -6.88
N GLY A 207 -25.23 -6.40 -5.76
CA GLY A 207 -25.70 -5.36 -4.83
C GLY A 207 -25.48 -3.93 -5.33
N GLY A 208 -24.75 -3.74 -6.44
CA GLY A 208 -24.49 -2.43 -7.03
C GLY A 208 -23.38 -1.64 -6.35
N TYR A 209 -22.39 -2.31 -5.73
CA TYR A 209 -21.28 -1.64 -5.04
C TYR A 209 -20.49 -0.68 -5.95
N ALA A 210 -20.29 -1.08 -7.21
CA ALA A 210 -19.67 -0.26 -8.24
C ALA A 210 -20.52 -0.27 -9.52
N THR A 211 -20.40 0.79 -10.32
CA THR A 211 -20.98 0.88 -11.67
C THR A 211 -20.17 0.13 -12.73
N ASP A 212 -18.99 -0.38 -12.36
CA ASP A 212 -18.05 -1.11 -13.20
C ASP A 212 -18.59 -2.52 -13.54
N PRO A 213 -18.81 -2.85 -14.83
CA PRO A 213 -19.35 -4.15 -15.24
C PRO A 213 -18.38 -5.33 -15.01
N ASP A 214 -17.10 -5.06 -14.74
CA ASP A 214 -16.08 -6.09 -14.49
C ASP A 214 -15.63 -6.13 -13.01
N TYR A 215 -16.34 -5.43 -12.10
CA TYR A 215 -15.92 -5.28 -10.70
C TYR A 215 -15.63 -6.60 -9.98
N ALA A 216 -16.54 -7.58 -10.07
CA ALA A 216 -16.32 -8.88 -9.43
C ALA A 216 -15.13 -9.63 -10.03
N ALA A 217 -14.88 -9.48 -11.34
CA ALA A 217 -13.75 -10.12 -12.00
C ALA A 217 -12.42 -9.53 -11.51
N LYS A 218 -12.32 -8.19 -11.40
CA LYS A 218 -11.13 -7.47 -10.89
C LYS A 218 -10.80 -7.85 -9.44
N LEU A 219 -11.80 -7.97 -8.57
CA LEU A 219 -11.58 -8.46 -7.20
C LEU A 219 -11.10 -9.91 -7.19
N ILE A 220 -11.67 -10.79 -8.02
CA ILE A 220 -11.24 -12.20 -8.11
C ILE A 220 -9.80 -12.31 -8.64
N GLU A 221 -9.45 -11.52 -9.67
CA GLU A 221 -8.10 -11.46 -10.26
C GLU A 221 -7.06 -11.04 -9.22
N LEU A 222 -7.28 -9.94 -8.49
CA LEU A 222 -6.41 -9.50 -7.39
C LEU A 222 -6.27 -10.55 -6.28
N ILE A 223 -7.34 -11.28 -5.95
CA ILE A 223 -7.30 -12.33 -4.92
C ILE A 223 -6.48 -13.54 -5.38
N GLU A 224 -6.55 -13.91 -6.67
CA GLU A 224 -5.81 -15.05 -7.22
C GLU A 224 -4.33 -14.69 -7.51
N GLU A 225 -4.03 -13.49 -8.02
CA GLU A 225 -2.66 -13.01 -8.28
C GLU A 225 -1.83 -12.91 -6.98
N PHE A 226 -2.33 -12.16 -5.99
CA PHE A 226 -1.64 -11.92 -4.71
C PHE A 226 -1.89 -13.03 -3.66
N LYS A 227 -2.62 -14.08 -4.06
CA LYS A 227 -3.03 -15.23 -3.25
C LYS A 227 -3.70 -14.79 -1.93
N LEU A 228 -4.55 -13.77 -1.98
CA LEU A 228 -5.11 -13.08 -0.81
C LEU A 228 -6.06 -13.98 0.01
N ASN A 229 -6.61 -15.02 -0.59
CA ASN A 229 -7.42 -16.02 0.09
C ASN A 229 -6.67 -16.77 1.22
N LYS A 230 -5.32 -16.65 1.28
CA LYS A 230 -4.51 -17.09 2.44
C LYS A 230 -4.86 -16.36 3.74
N TYR A 231 -5.53 -15.21 3.67
CA TYR A 231 -5.96 -14.45 4.84
C TYR A 231 -7.36 -14.85 5.35
N ASP A 232 -8.14 -15.64 4.58
CA ASP A 232 -9.53 -15.99 4.91
C ASP A 232 -9.70 -17.00 6.06
N SER A 233 -8.60 -17.48 6.67
CA SER A 233 -8.55 -18.45 7.78
C SER A 233 -7.64 -17.99 8.92
#